data_AF-A0A3N5RXT0-F1
#
_entry.id   AF-A0A3N5RXT0-F1
#
_cell.length_a   1.000
_cell.length_b   1.000
_cell.length_c   1.000
_cell.angle_alpha   90.00
_cell.angle_beta   90.00
_cell.angle_gamma   90.00
#
_symmetry.space_group_name_H-M   'P 1'
#
loop_
_entity.id
_entity.type
_entity.pdbx_description
1 polymer ?
#
loop_
_entity_poly.entity_id
_entity_poly.type
_entity_poly.pdbx_seq_one_letter_code
_entity_poly.pdbx_strand_id
1 'polypeptide(L)'
;MAYAQRTIHTLYKKLLRLYPQTFREQLGESMQQTFDDLYNERQTKRGLFGFVLWMFIETAIGIVQEHILSIKEMNPMNNMLTNLRSSAVVGFLIVLPFILLEFTFVILKRLTFDLRDALDSVVIFGILWLGVAAILLILMPLVRSMQAGNNSAANPVPAQGNSILTNPASAAMIGFLLALPFVTLLSLLLLGIEPPLGPLTPLFRTEPDQPNYLSLFIVLGAFLLAITGCIIARAPIVRAVQAGRSLFTHPINLMLAIVILFFLTKLVVGLIVDQFPCWIGVPNCD
;
A
#
# COMPACT_ATOMS: atom_id res chain seq x y z
N MET A 1 -17.88 -19.02 -17.66
CA MET A 1 -18.09 -17.57 -17.93
C MET A 1 -19.19 -16.94 -17.07
N ALA A 2 -20.39 -17.51 -16.97
CA ALA A 2 -21.50 -16.93 -16.17
C ALA A 2 -21.17 -16.68 -14.69
N TYR A 3 -20.32 -17.51 -14.08
CA TYR A 3 -19.88 -17.34 -12.69
C TYR A 3 -19.03 -16.07 -12.49
N ALA A 4 -18.03 -15.84 -13.36
CA ALA A 4 -17.16 -14.67 -13.28
C ALA A 4 -17.95 -13.36 -13.44
N GLN A 5 -18.91 -13.34 -14.37
CA GLN A 5 -19.81 -12.19 -14.57
C GLN A 5 -20.62 -11.86 -13.31
N ARG A 6 -21.24 -12.86 -12.67
CA ARG A 6 -21.98 -12.63 -11.41
C ARG A 6 -21.08 -12.11 -10.29
N THR A 7 -19.84 -12.61 -10.20
CA THR A 7 -18.89 -12.16 -9.20
C THR A 7 -18.51 -10.70 -9.43
N ILE A 8 -18.16 -10.32 -10.66
CA ILE A 8 -17.81 -8.94 -11.02
C ILE A 8 -18.97 -7.98 -10.73
N HIS A 9 -20.19 -8.35 -11.11
CA HIS A 9 -21.41 -7.59 -10.81
C HIS A 9 -21.58 -7.37 -9.31
N THR A 10 -21.40 -8.44 -8.53
CA THR A 10 -21.52 -8.40 -7.06
C THR A 10 -20.47 -7.48 -6.44
N LEU A 11 -19.23 -7.50 -6.96
CA LEU A 11 -18.14 -6.66 -6.49
C LEU A 11 -18.38 -5.19 -6.85
N TYR A 12 -18.79 -4.90 -8.08
CA TYR A 12 -19.12 -3.54 -8.50
C TYR A 12 -20.29 -2.96 -7.69
N LYS A 13 -21.33 -3.75 -7.45
CA LYS A 13 -22.45 -3.36 -6.58
C LYS A 13 -22.01 -3.10 -5.14
N LYS A 14 -21.05 -3.86 -4.60
CA LYS A 14 -20.46 -3.60 -3.29
C LYS A 14 -19.64 -2.31 -3.29
N LEU A 15 -18.92 -2.02 -4.37
CA LEU A 15 -18.16 -0.78 -4.54
C LEU A 15 -19.09 0.44 -4.52
N LEU A 16 -20.19 0.41 -5.28
CA LEU A 16 -21.18 1.49 -5.31
C LEU A 16 -21.82 1.77 -3.94
N ARG A 17 -21.88 0.77 -3.04
CA ARG A 17 -22.40 0.99 -1.67
C ARG A 17 -21.52 1.90 -0.83
N LEU A 18 -20.27 2.12 -1.22
CA LEU A 18 -19.31 2.98 -0.53
C LEU A 18 -19.49 4.47 -0.85
N TYR A 19 -20.25 4.81 -1.88
CA TYR A 19 -20.62 6.21 -2.11
C TYR A 19 -21.45 6.77 -0.94
N PRO A 20 -21.33 8.08 -0.65
CA PRO A 20 -22.26 8.79 0.20
C PRO A 20 -23.71 8.51 -0.23
N GLN A 21 -24.60 8.37 0.75
CA GLN A 21 -25.98 7.93 0.51
C GLN A 21 -26.70 8.80 -0.53
N THR A 22 -26.54 10.12 -0.44
CA THR A 22 -27.16 11.10 -1.34
C THR A 22 -26.75 10.88 -2.80
N PHE A 23 -25.46 10.68 -3.06
CA PHE A 23 -24.94 10.44 -4.39
C PHE A 23 -25.37 9.07 -4.93
N ARG A 24 -25.37 8.05 -4.07
CA ARG A 24 -25.78 6.70 -4.43
C ARG A 24 -27.25 6.61 -4.84
N GLU A 25 -28.13 7.36 -4.18
CA GLU A 25 -29.55 7.42 -4.53
C GLU A 25 -29.80 8.08 -5.88
N GLN A 26 -28.96 9.06 -6.25
CA GLN A 26 -29.11 9.79 -7.53
C GLN A 26 -28.46 9.06 -8.71
N LEU A 27 -27.28 8.47 -8.52
CA LEU A 27 -26.44 7.98 -9.61
C LEU A 27 -26.15 6.48 -9.56
N GLY A 28 -26.41 5.82 -8.43
CA GLY A 28 -26.05 4.41 -8.24
C GLY A 28 -26.72 3.47 -9.23
N GLU A 29 -28.00 3.69 -9.55
CA GLU A 29 -28.72 2.86 -10.53
C GLU A 29 -28.21 3.08 -11.95
N SER A 30 -28.03 4.35 -12.36
CA SER A 30 -27.49 4.71 -13.67
C SER A 30 -26.06 4.20 -13.88
N MET A 31 -25.21 4.29 -12.85
CA MET A 31 -23.84 3.76 -12.89
C MET A 31 -23.80 2.24 -12.97
N GLN A 32 -24.74 1.54 -12.31
CA GLN A 32 -24.84 0.09 -12.40
C GLN A 32 -25.27 -0.35 -13.80
N GLN A 33 -26.28 0.32 -14.35
CA GLN A 33 -26.75 0.03 -15.70
C GLN A 33 -25.68 0.30 -16.76
N THR A 34 -24.99 1.44 -16.67
CA THR A 34 -23.87 1.78 -17.57
C THR A 34 -22.76 0.73 -17.52
N PHE A 35 -22.44 0.25 -16.32
CA PHE A 35 -21.46 -0.82 -16.15
C PHE A 35 -21.93 -2.11 -16.81
N ASP A 36 -23.19 -2.52 -16.60
CA ASP A 36 -23.76 -3.74 -17.16
C ASP A 36 -23.76 -3.70 -18.71
N ASP A 37 -24.14 -2.55 -19.28
CA ASP A 37 -24.17 -2.34 -20.73
C ASP A 37 -22.77 -2.42 -21.34
N LEU A 38 -21.80 -1.67 -20.77
CA LEU A 38 -20.42 -1.66 -21.26
C LEU A 38 -19.72 -3.02 -21.05
N TYR A 39 -20.02 -3.70 -19.95
CA TYR A 39 -19.47 -5.02 -19.66
C TYR A 39 -19.95 -6.06 -20.69
N ASN A 40 -21.25 -6.08 -20.99
CA ASN A 40 -21.82 -6.99 -21.98
C ASN A 40 -21.28 -6.69 -23.39
N GLU A 41 -21.13 -5.42 -23.77
CA GLU A 41 -20.55 -5.03 -25.06
C GLU A 41 -19.10 -5.51 -25.20
N ARG A 42 -18.30 -5.37 -24.13
CA ARG A 42 -16.88 -5.75 -24.13
C ARG A 42 -16.61 -7.23 -23.87
N GLN A 43 -17.60 -8.02 -23.45
CA GLN A 43 -17.44 -9.46 -23.22
C GLN A 43 -16.96 -10.23 -24.45
N THR A 44 -17.23 -9.70 -25.65
CA THR A 44 -16.81 -10.28 -26.93
C THR A 44 -15.45 -9.77 -27.43
N LYS A 45 -14.86 -8.76 -26.78
CA LYS A 45 -13.61 -8.09 -27.19
C LYS A 45 -12.45 -8.45 -26.26
N ARG A 46 -11.24 -8.60 -26.82
CA ARG A 46 -10.00 -8.81 -26.05
C ARG A 46 -9.74 -7.54 -25.21
N GLY A 47 -9.47 -7.70 -23.91
CA GLY A 47 -9.19 -6.57 -23.00
C GLY A 47 -10.29 -6.24 -21.98
N LEU A 48 -11.25 -7.14 -21.72
CA LEU A 48 -12.27 -6.98 -20.67
C LEU A 48 -11.65 -6.64 -19.30
N PHE A 49 -10.55 -7.30 -18.93
CA PHE A 49 -9.91 -7.08 -17.64
C PHE A 49 -9.43 -5.64 -17.44
N GLY A 50 -8.74 -5.07 -18.44
CA GLY A 50 -8.27 -3.68 -18.38
C GLY A 50 -9.42 -2.68 -18.31
N PHE A 51 -10.55 -2.97 -18.97
CA PHE A 51 -11.76 -2.16 -18.86
C PHE A 51 -12.39 -2.22 -17.45
N VAL A 52 -12.56 -3.43 -16.89
CA VAL A 52 -13.10 -3.60 -15.54
C VAL A 52 -12.20 -2.90 -14.51
N LEU A 53 -10.88 -3.07 -14.62
CA LEU A 53 -9.90 -2.37 -13.81
C LEU A 53 -10.08 -0.85 -13.88
N TRP A 54 -10.13 -0.31 -15.10
CA TRP A 54 -10.31 1.12 -15.33
C TRP A 54 -11.59 1.66 -14.67
N MET A 55 -12.72 0.98 -14.89
CA MET A 55 -14.00 1.38 -14.29
C MET A 55 -13.95 1.37 -12.75
N PHE A 56 -13.30 0.38 -12.15
CA PHE A 56 -13.14 0.31 -10.70
C PHE A 56 -12.27 1.44 -10.15
N ILE A 57 -11.17 1.80 -10.85
CA ILE A 57 -10.32 2.94 -10.48
C ILE A 57 -11.09 4.25 -10.57
N GLU A 58 -11.78 4.49 -11.69
CA GLU A 58 -12.54 5.72 -11.94
C GLU A 58 -13.65 5.89 -10.89
N THR A 59 -14.37 4.81 -10.58
CA THR A 59 -15.40 4.79 -9.54
C THR A 59 -14.80 5.07 -8.15
N ALA A 60 -13.65 4.48 -7.83
CA ALA A 60 -12.99 4.70 -6.54
C ALA A 60 -12.52 6.15 -6.36
N ILE A 61 -11.96 6.76 -7.41
CA ILE A 61 -11.58 8.18 -7.41
C ILE A 61 -12.81 9.04 -7.17
N GLY A 62 -13.93 8.75 -7.84
CA GLY A 62 -15.20 9.44 -7.64
C GLY A 62 -15.70 9.35 -6.19
N ILE A 63 -15.63 8.17 -5.56
CA ILE A 63 -16.01 7.99 -4.15
C ILE A 63 -15.19 8.89 -3.23
N VAL A 64 -13.86 8.93 -3.43
CA VAL A 64 -12.96 9.75 -2.62
C VAL A 64 -13.24 11.24 -2.81
N GLN A 65 -13.42 11.69 -4.06
CA GLN A 65 -13.73 13.09 -4.36
C GLN A 65 -15.04 13.53 -3.72
N GLU A 66 -16.10 12.72 -3.82
CA GLU A 66 -17.40 13.04 -3.23
C GLU A 66 -17.36 13.04 -1.70
N HIS A 67 -16.62 12.13 -1.08
CA HIS A 67 -16.41 12.19 0.37
C HIS A 67 -15.67 13.46 0.81
N ILE A 68 -14.67 13.91 0.04
CA ILE A 68 -13.96 15.17 0.31
C ILE A 68 -14.90 16.38 0.16
N LEU A 69 -15.72 16.41 -0.89
CA LEU A 69 -16.68 17.48 -1.13
C LEU A 69 -17.76 17.53 -0.03
N SER A 70 -18.33 16.38 0.33
CA SER A 70 -19.30 16.27 1.42
C SER A 70 -18.74 16.72 2.77
N ILE A 71 -17.45 16.46 3.03
CA ILE A 71 -16.76 16.95 4.24
C ILE A 71 -16.55 18.47 4.18
N LYS A 72 -16.26 19.03 3.00
CA LYS A 72 -16.05 20.48 2.81
C LYS A 72 -17.33 21.29 3.01
N GLU A 73 -18.48 20.72 2.67
CA GLU A 73 -19.79 21.35 2.84
C GLU A 73 -20.29 21.33 4.30
N MET A 74 -19.83 20.35 5.09
CA MET A 74 -20.14 20.21 6.51
C MET A 74 -19.16 21.02 7.41
N ASN A 75 -19.24 22.36 7.34
CA ASN A 75 -18.60 23.35 8.22
C ASN A 75 -17.05 23.22 8.41
N PRO A 76 -16.22 24.14 7.84
CA PRO A 76 -14.79 23.90 7.60
C PRO A 76 -13.82 24.07 8.79
N MET A 77 -14.27 24.23 10.04
CA MET A 77 -13.36 24.49 11.17
C MET A 77 -13.64 23.59 12.37
N ASN A 78 -12.79 22.56 12.54
CA ASN A 78 -12.24 22.05 13.82
C ASN A 78 -12.13 20.52 13.93
N ASN A 79 -12.81 19.73 13.09
CA ASN A 79 -12.82 18.26 13.26
C ASN A 79 -12.12 17.45 12.15
N MET A 80 -11.62 18.08 11.09
CA MET A 80 -11.16 17.39 9.88
C MET A 80 -9.85 16.59 10.05
N LEU A 81 -9.07 16.82 11.11
CA LEU A 81 -7.75 16.19 11.28
C LEU A 81 -7.55 15.36 12.55
N THR A 82 -8.46 15.40 13.52
CA THR A 82 -8.28 14.74 14.83
C THR A 82 -8.73 13.28 14.83
N ASN A 83 -9.64 12.87 13.96
CA ASN A 83 -10.05 11.48 13.88
C ASN A 83 -9.07 10.68 13.00
N LEU A 84 -8.11 9.99 13.63
CA LEU A 84 -7.31 8.89 13.04
C LEU A 84 -8.14 7.95 12.14
N ARG A 85 -9.42 7.80 12.46
CA ARG A 85 -10.42 7.06 11.69
C ARG A 85 -10.60 7.57 10.25
N SER A 86 -10.58 8.88 9.97
CA SER A 86 -10.78 9.38 8.59
C SER A 86 -9.59 9.03 7.69
N SER A 87 -8.37 9.15 8.21
CA SER A 87 -7.17 8.85 7.42
C SER A 87 -6.98 7.36 7.20
N ALA A 88 -7.37 6.52 8.17
CA ALA A 88 -7.42 5.07 7.99
C ALA A 88 -8.48 4.68 6.96
N VAL A 89 -9.65 5.34 6.97
CA VAL A 89 -10.71 5.12 5.98
C VAL A 89 -10.26 5.56 4.59
N VAL A 90 -9.63 6.73 4.44
CA VAL A 90 -9.10 7.18 3.14
C VAL A 90 -8.00 6.25 2.64
N GLY A 91 -7.07 5.83 3.51
CA GLY A 91 -6.04 4.84 3.14
C GLY A 91 -6.66 3.51 2.72
N PHE A 92 -7.66 3.02 3.45
CA PHE A 92 -8.39 1.82 3.09
C PHE A 92 -9.14 1.97 1.76
N LEU A 93 -9.80 3.12 1.52
CA LEU A 93 -10.53 3.42 0.28
C LEU A 93 -9.60 3.50 -0.94
N ILE A 94 -8.37 3.94 -0.76
CA ILE A 94 -7.36 3.95 -1.82
C ILE A 94 -6.87 2.53 -2.12
N VAL A 95 -6.72 1.68 -1.11
CA VAL A 95 -6.20 0.30 -1.28
C VAL A 95 -7.30 -0.67 -1.73
N LEU A 96 -8.55 -0.43 -1.35
CA LEU A 96 -9.70 -1.30 -1.63
C LEU A 96 -9.91 -1.65 -3.12
N PRO A 97 -9.84 -0.72 -4.10
CA PRO A 97 -10.09 -1.02 -5.50
C PRO A 97 -9.07 -2.02 -6.02
N PHE A 98 -7.85 -1.97 -5.48
CA PHE A 98 -6.77 -2.86 -5.86
C PHE A 98 -6.87 -4.24 -5.19
N ILE A 99 -7.31 -4.31 -3.93
CA ILE A 99 -7.68 -5.58 -3.29
C ILE A 99 -8.82 -6.25 -4.07
N LEU A 100 -9.84 -5.48 -4.44
CA LEU A 100 -10.96 -5.97 -5.24
C LEU A 100 -10.51 -6.42 -6.62
N LEU A 101 -9.60 -5.67 -7.25
CA LEU A 101 -9.00 -6.05 -8.51
C LEU A 101 -8.27 -7.38 -8.41
N GLU A 102 -7.40 -7.51 -7.41
CA GLU A 102 -6.61 -8.73 -7.17
C GLU A 102 -7.53 -9.92 -6.95
N PHE A 103 -8.54 -9.77 -6.10
CA PHE A 103 -9.56 -10.80 -5.88
C PHE A 103 -10.29 -11.17 -7.18
N THR A 104 -10.60 -10.19 -8.02
CA THR A 104 -11.26 -10.41 -9.30
C THR A 104 -10.34 -11.09 -10.31
N PHE A 105 -9.07 -10.69 -10.37
CA PHE A 105 -8.03 -11.27 -11.23
C PHE A 105 -7.76 -12.72 -10.84
N VAL A 106 -7.55 -12.98 -9.55
CA VAL A 106 -7.37 -14.32 -8.99
C VAL A 106 -8.57 -15.19 -9.33
N ILE A 107 -9.81 -14.72 -9.10
CA ILE A 107 -11.02 -15.50 -9.41
C ILE A 107 -11.20 -15.75 -10.91
N LEU A 108 -10.94 -14.75 -11.76
CA LEU A 108 -11.03 -14.89 -13.22
C LEU A 108 -9.99 -15.89 -13.73
N LYS A 109 -8.74 -15.83 -13.24
CA LYS A 109 -7.67 -16.76 -13.62
C LYS A 109 -7.84 -18.15 -13.02
N ARG A 110 -8.48 -18.30 -11.85
CA ARG A 110 -8.70 -19.60 -11.16
C ARG A 110 -9.54 -20.59 -11.98
N LEU A 111 -10.23 -20.13 -13.02
CA LEU A 111 -10.95 -20.99 -13.96
C LEU A 111 -10.01 -21.70 -14.96
N THR A 112 -8.72 -21.33 -15.00
CA THR A 112 -7.75 -21.82 -15.99
C THR A 112 -6.36 -22.14 -15.41
N PHE A 113 -6.00 -21.60 -14.24
CA PHE A 113 -4.67 -21.73 -13.64
C PHE A 113 -4.66 -22.53 -12.35
N ASP A 114 -3.50 -23.13 -12.05
CA ASP A 114 -3.27 -23.94 -10.86
C ASP A 114 -3.30 -23.06 -9.59
N LEU A 115 -3.63 -23.66 -8.44
CA LEU A 115 -3.72 -22.95 -7.15
C LEU A 115 -2.41 -22.23 -6.77
N ARG A 116 -1.29 -22.72 -7.33
CA ARG A 116 0.07 -22.24 -7.11
C ARG A 116 0.31 -20.85 -7.69
N ASP A 117 -0.04 -20.63 -8.95
CA ASP A 117 0.14 -19.34 -9.63
C ASP A 117 -0.74 -18.25 -9.02
N ALA A 118 -1.90 -18.65 -8.47
CA ALA A 118 -2.77 -17.75 -7.73
C ALA A 118 -2.11 -17.29 -6.42
N LEU A 119 -1.39 -18.16 -5.71
CA LEU A 119 -0.68 -17.80 -4.48
C LEU A 119 0.48 -16.85 -4.74
N ASP A 120 1.30 -17.11 -5.77
CA ASP A 120 2.43 -16.24 -6.08
C ASP A 120 1.96 -14.83 -6.48
N SER A 121 0.89 -14.75 -7.28
CA SER A 121 0.29 -13.46 -7.62
C SER A 121 -0.25 -12.75 -6.38
N VAL A 122 -0.95 -13.46 -5.48
CA VAL A 122 -1.48 -12.85 -4.24
C VAL A 122 -0.37 -12.34 -3.33
N VAL A 123 0.73 -13.09 -3.19
CA VAL A 123 1.82 -12.68 -2.30
C VAL A 123 2.55 -11.45 -2.87
N ILE A 124 2.85 -11.42 -4.17
CA ILE A 124 3.53 -10.28 -4.81
C ILE A 124 2.67 -9.02 -4.73
N PHE A 125 1.37 -9.13 -5.01
CA PHE A 125 0.44 -8.01 -4.89
C PHE A 125 0.24 -7.56 -3.44
N GLY A 126 0.10 -8.51 -2.51
CA GLY A 126 0.04 -8.21 -1.09
C GLY A 126 1.26 -7.43 -0.62
N ILE A 127 2.47 -7.84 -1.02
CA ILE A 127 3.72 -7.12 -0.72
C ILE A 127 3.69 -5.70 -1.29
N LEU A 128 3.29 -5.55 -2.54
CA LEU A 128 3.22 -4.26 -3.21
C LEU A 128 2.28 -3.28 -2.48
N TRP A 129 1.06 -3.71 -2.18
CA TRP A 129 0.05 -2.89 -1.52
C TRP A 129 0.42 -2.59 -0.08
N LEU A 130 0.98 -3.57 0.63
CA LEU A 130 1.48 -3.37 1.98
C LEU A 130 2.64 -2.37 1.98
N GLY A 131 3.47 -2.35 0.93
CA GLY A 131 4.48 -1.31 0.70
C GLY A 131 3.92 0.08 0.51
N VAL A 132 2.93 0.24 -0.37
CA VAL A 132 2.26 1.53 -0.59
C VAL A 132 1.59 2.01 0.69
N ALA A 133 0.85 1.13 1.38
CA ALA A 133 0.21 1.44 2.65
C ALA A 133 1.23 1.83 3.72
N ALA A 134 2.36 1.12 3.80
CA ALA A 134 3.45 1.45 4.69
C ALA A 134 4.02 2.83 4.39
N ILE A 135 4.30 3.16 3.12
CA ILE A 135 4.78 4.49 2.71
C ILE A 135 3.79 5.58 3.13
N LEU A 136 2.49 5.37 2.92
CA LEU A 136 1.45 6.32 3.32
C LEU A 136 1.38 6.50 4.84
N LEU A 137 1.37 5.41 5.61
CA LEU A 137 1.38 5.45 7.08
C LEU A 137 2.64 6.11 7.62
N ILE A 138 3.77 5.87 6.97
CA ILE A 138 5.05 6.51 7.23
C ILE A 138 4.88 8.02 7.00
N LEU A 139 4.46 8.48 5.81
CA LEU A 139 4.37 9.91 5.46
C LEU A 139 3.32 10.70 6.25
N MET A 140 2.20 10.08 6.59
CA MET A 140 1.03 10.70 7.22
C MET A 140 1.33 11.59 8.45
N PRO A 141 2.09 11.15 9.48
CA PRO A 141 2.43 12.01 10.61
C PRO A 141 3.30 13.22 10.24
N LEU A 142 4.11 13.17 9.16
CA LEU A 142 4.88 14.33 8.67
C LEU A 142 3.95 15.42 8.15
N VAL A 143 2.98 15.00 7.32
CA VAL A 143 1.99 15.89 6.71
C VAL A 143 1.16 16.55 7.81
N ARG A 144 0.71 15.77 8.79
CA ARG A 144 -0.02 16.28 9.96
C ARG A 144 0.80 17.27 10.78
N SER A 145 2.08 17.00 11.00
CA SER A 145 2.94 17.89 11.77
C SER A 145 3.21 19.21 11.04
N MET A 146 3.39 19.18 9.71
CA MET A 146 3.51 20.39 8.90
C MET A 146 2.22 21.23 8.91
N GLN A 147 1.06 20.57 8.92
CA GLN A 147 -0.24 21.25 8.96
C GLN A 147 -0.56 21.86 10.33
N ALA A 148 -0.15 21.19 11.43
CA ALA A 148 -0.36 21.68 12.79
C ALA A 148 0.54 22.88 13.15
N GLY A 149 1.74 22.96 12.59
CA GLY A 149 2.68 24.07 12.80
C GLY A 149 2.13 25.45 12.42
N ASN A 150 1.09 25.52 11.59
CA ASN A 150 0.43 26.78 11.23
C ASN A 150 -0.58 27.28 12.28
N ASN A 151 -1.05 26.44 13.20
CA ASN A 151 -2.28 26.72 13.96
C ASN A 151 -2.14 26.79 15.49
N SER A 152 -0.96 26.63 16.10
CA SER A 152 -0.90 26.50 17.57
C SER A 152 0.33 27.12 18.23
N ALA A 153 0.10 28.28 18.83
CA ALA A 153 0.93 28.91 19.86
C ALA A 153 0.44 28.57 21.30
N ALA A 154 -0.30 27.47 21.50
CA ALA A 154 -0.86 27.11 22.82
C ALA A 154 -0.04 26.01 23.51
N ASN A 155 0.30 26.27 24.78
CA ASN A 155 1.23 25.53 25.64
C ASN A 155 1.12 23.99 25.61
N PRO A 156 2.21 23.25 25.29
CA PRO A 156 2.22 21.79 25.39
C PRO A 156 2.42 21.32 26.84
N VAL A 157 1.52 20.44 27.32
CA VAL A 157 1.69 19.70 28.57
C VAL A 157 2.57 18.46 28.30
N PRO A 158 3.66 18.23 29.05
CA PRO A 158 4.55 17.10 28.82
C PRO A 158 3.91 15.78 29.26
N ALA A 159 3.65 14.88 28.31
CA ALA A 159 3.25 13.51 28.58
C ALA A 159 4.50 12.68 28.97
N GLN A 160 4.63 12.38 30.26
CA GLN A 160 5.72 11.60 30.84
C GLN A 160 5.41 10.09 30.73
N GLY A 161 5.81 9.47 29.63
CA GLY A 161 5.71 8.02 29.38
C GLY A 161 7.08 7.35 29.25
N ASN A 162 7.18 6.11 29.74
CA ASN A 162 8.41 5.32 29.91
C ASN A 162 9.24 5.08 28.62
N SER A 163 10.50 4.68 28.81
CA SER A 163 11.68 5.50 28.50
C SER A 163 12.68 4.90 27.49
N ILE A 164 12.29 3.95 26.64
CA ILE A 164 13.24 3.35 25.67
C ILE A 164 13.15 3.97 24.28
N LEU A 165 11.93 4.29 23.81
CA LEU A 165 11.70 4.97 22.53
C LEU A 165 11.78 6.51 22.62
N THR A 166 11.99 7.08 23.81
CA THR A 166 12.13 8.54 24.00
C THR A 166 13.51 9.04 23.60
N ASN A 167 14.54 8.19 23.69
CA ASN A 167 15.88 8.55 23.28
C ASN A 167 16.01 8.46 21.74
N PRO A 168 16.30 9.58 21.05
CA PRO A 168 16.42 9.61 19.59
C PRO A 168 17.54 8.70 19.07
N ALA A 169 18.62 8.48 19.83
CA ALA A 169 19.72 7.62 19.42
C ALA A 169 19.34 6.13 19.49
N SER A 170 18.61 5.73 20.53
CA SER A 170 18.06 4.38 20.68
C SER A 170 17.09 4.06 19.52
N ALA A 171 16.18 4.99 19.21
CA ALA A 171 15.26 4.85 18.09
C ALA A 171 16.00 4.71 16.74
N ALA A 172 17.07 5.48 16.52
CA ALA A 172 17.91 5.37 15.33
C ALA A 172 18.57 3.98 15.23
N MET A 173 19.18 3.51 16.33
CA MET A 173 19.89 2.24 16.36
C MET A 173 18.94 1.05 16.14
N ILE A 174 17.79 1.04 16.82
CA ILE A 174 16.76 0.01 16.62
C ILE A 174 16.22 0.07 15.19
N GLY A 175 15.91 1.25 14.69
CA GLY A 175 15.41 1.44 13.32
C GLY A 175 16.41 0.94 12.27
N PHE A 176 17.69 1.22 12.47
CA PHE A 176 18.77 0.75 11.59
C PHE A 176 18.93 -0.76 11.64
N LEU A 177 18.97 -1.36 12.84
CA LEU A 177 19.09 -2.80 13.02
C LEU A 177 17.94 -3.56 12.35
N LEU A 178 16.71 -3.04 12.47
CA LEU A 178 15.53 -3.64 11.84
C LEU A 178 15.54 -3.50 10.31
N ALA A 179 16.04 -2.39 9.78
CA ALA A 179 16.09 -2.18 8.33
C ALA A 179 17.28 -2.86 7.64
N LEU A 180 18.32 -3.23 8.40
CA LEU A 180 19.57 -3.79 7.87
C LEU A 180 19.34 -4.99 6.94
N PRO A 181 18.56 -6.04 7.30
CA PRO A 181 18.39 -7.21 6.43
C PRO A 181 17.77 -6.88 5.08
N PHE A 182 16.86 -5.92 5.05
CA PHE A 182 16.20 -5.48 3.82
C PHE A 182 17.14 -4.66 2.94
N VAL A 183 17.83 -3.69 3.54
CA VAL A 183 18.76 -2.82 2.81
C VAL A 183 19.91 -3.65 2.24
N THR A 184 20.42 -4.64 2.97
CA THR A 184 21.48 -5.53 2.47
C THR A 184 20.97 -6.41 1.33
N LEU A 185 19.83 -7.08 1.49
CA LEU A 185 19.25 -7.92 0.43
C LEU A 185 18.99 -7.12 -0.85
N LEU A 186 18.38 -5.94 -0.73
CA LEU A 186 18.07 -5.09 -1.88
C LEU A 186 19.34 -4.50 -2.52
N SER A 187 20.36 -4.17 -1.73
CA SER A 187 21.66 -3.71 -2.26
C SER A 187 22.37 -4.81 -3.04
N LEU A 188 22.37 -6.04 -2.54
CA LEU A 188 22.94 -7.19 -3.23
C LEU A 188 22.21 -7.43 -4.56
N LEU A 189 20.87 -7.40 -4.54
CA LEU A 189 20.03 -7.54 -5.73
C LEU A 189 20.33 -6.44 -6.77
N LEU A 190 20.38 -5.17 -6.35
CA LEU A 190 20.64 -4.04 -7.24
C LEU A 190 22.05 -4.06 -7.85
N LEU A 191 23.02 -4.62 -7.14
CA LEU A 191 24.40 -4.75 -7.61
C LEU A 191 24.65 -6.04 -8.40
N GLY A 192 23.64 -6.91 -8.52
CA GLY A 192 23.79 -8.23 -9.14
C GLY A 192 24.79 -9.14 -8.39
N ILE A 193 24.97 -8.91 -7.09
CA ILE A 193 25.88 -9.71 -6.27
C ILE A 193 25.08 -10.88 -5.70
N GLU A 194 25.45 -12.09 -6.09
CA GLU A 194 24.90 -13.31 -5.49
C GLU A 194 25.35 -13.40 -4.02
N PRO A 195 24.42 -13.49 -3.05
CA PRO A 195 24.79 -13.66 -1.66
C PRO A 195 25.58 -14.97 -1.49
N PRO A 196 26.72 -14.96 -0.76
CA PRO A 196 27.45 -16.18 -0.45
C PRO A 196 26.66 -17.00 0.58
N LEU A 197 25.63 -17.72 0.12
CA LEU A 197 24.75 -18.52 0.97
C LEU A 197 25.45 -19.77 1.51
N GLY A 198 26.60 -20.16 0.94
CA GLY A 198 27.51 -21.17 1.47
C GLY A 198 26.79 -22.44 1.96
N PRO A 199 26.78 -22.74 3.28
CA PRO A 199 26.14 -23.93 3.83
C PRO A 199 24.61 -23.90 3.79
N LEU A 200 23.99 -22.74 3.54
CA LEU A 200 22.54 -22.57 3.43
C LEU A 200 22.01 -22.82 2.02
N THR A 201 22.88 -22.92 1.01
CA THR A 201 22.49 -23.24 -0.38
C THR A 201 21.49 -24.40 -0.51
N PRO A 202 21.60 -25.51 0.26
CA PRO A 202 20.62 -26.60 0.22
C PRO A 202 19.20 -26.19 0.64
N LEU A 203 19.06 -25.20 1.52
CA LEU A 203 17.74 -24.69 1.96
C LEU A 203 17.06 -23.84 0.87
N PHE A 204 17.84 -23.27 -0.04
CA PHE A 204 17.32 -22.45 -1.14
C PHE A 204 17.18 -23.24 -2.44
N ARG A 205 17.69 -24.47 -2.50
CA ARG A 205 17.58 -25.33 -3.67
C ARG A 205 16.19 -25.95 -3.69
N THR A 206 15.29 -25.29 -4.41
CA THR A 206 13.96 -25.83 -4.72
C THR A 206 14.04 -26.64 -6.00
N GLU A 207 13.23 -27.69 -6.10
CA GLU A 207 13.01 -28.36 -7.38
C GLU A 207 12.55 -27.31 -8.40
N PRO A 208 12.96 -27.44 -9.69
CA PRO A 208 12.67 -26.43 -10.71
C PRO A 208 11.18 -26.10 -10.87
N ASP A 209 10.32 -27.04 -10.47
CA ASP A 209 8.86 -26.88 -10.56
C ASP A 209 8.22 -26.44 -9.24
N GLN A 210 8.98 -26.13 -8.18
CA GLN A 210 8.44 -25.67 -6.89
C GLN A 210 8.84 -24.22 -6.56
N PRO A 211 7.88 -23.35 -6.24
CA PRO A 211 8.18 -22.00 -5.79
C PRO A 211 8.89 -22.03 -4.43
N ASN A 212 9.89 -21.18 -4.30
CA ASN A 212 10.73 -21.10 -3.11
C ASN A 212 10.06 -20.27 -2.01
N TYR A 213 9.10 -20.88 -1.31
CA TYR A 213 8.38 -20.21 -0.22
C TYR A 213 9.32 -19.69 0.89
N LEU A 214 10.43 -20.37 1.15
CA LEU A 214 11.40 -19.93 2.17
C LEU A 214 12.03 -18.59 1.77
N SER A 215 12.50 -18.47 0.52
CA SER A 215 13.03 -17.22 -0.02
C SER A 215 12.00 -16.10 0.08
N LEU A 216 10.74 -16.40 -0.29
CA LEU A 216 9.63 -15.45 -0.20
C LEU A 216 9.38 -14.96 1.23
N PHE A 217 9.35 -15.86 2.22
CA PHE A 217 9.20 -15.49 3.63
C PHE A 217 10.35 -14.64 4.14
N ILE A 218 11.58 -14.92 3.71
CA ILE A 218 12.75 -14.12 4.09
C ILE A 218 12.65 -12.71 3.52
N VAL A 219 12.30 -12.56 2.23
CA VAL A 219 12.12 -11.26 1.58
C VAL A 219 10.99 -10.48 2.23
N LEU A 220 9.83 -11.11 2.46
CA LEU A 220 8.68 -10.50 3.12
C LEU A 220 9.01 -10.09 4.57
N GLY A 221 9.67 -10.97 5.32
CA GLY A 221 10.09 -10.70 6.69
C GLY A 221 11.03 -9.51 6.76
N ALA A 222 12.07 -9.47 5.90
CA ALA A 222 13.00 -8.35 5.81
C ALA A 222 12.27 -7.04 5.47
N PHE A 223 11.35 -7.07 4.51
CA PHE A 223 10.54 -5.92 4.12
C PHE A 223 9.70 -5.36 5.29
N LEU A 224 9.00 -6.23 6.02
CA LEU A 224 8.21 -5.85 7.20
C LEU A 224 9.07 -5.26 8.32
N LEU A 225 10.27 -5.83 8.54
CA LEU A 225 11.23 -5.28 9.50
C LEU A 225 11.71 -3.88 9.08
N ALA A 226 11.96 -3.63 7.80
CA ALA A 226 12.33 -2.30 7.30
C ALA A 226 11.23 -1.26 7.49
N ILE A 227 9.96 -1.63 7.25
CA ILE A 227 8.81 -0.76 7.53
C ILE A 227 8.77 -0.41 9.02
N THR A 228 8.90 -1.41 9.89
CA THR A 228 8.92 -1.23 11.34
C THR A 228 10.08 -0.33 11.77
N GLY A 229 11.27 -0.56 11.22
CA GLY A 229 12.45 0.24 11.48
C GLY A 229 12.28 1.71 11.05
N CYS A 230 11.64 1.96 9.91
CA CYS A 230 11.30 3.30 9.44
C CYS A 230 10.34 4.02 10.40
N ILE A 231 9.28 3.33 10.86
CA ILE A 231 8.31 3.88 11.83
C ILE A 231 9.02 4.29 13.13
N ILE A 232 9.90 3.43 13.65
CA ILE A 232 10.65 3.70 14.90
C ILE A 232 11.62 4.88 14.71
N ALA A 233 12.42 4.89 13.63
CA ALA A 233 13.37 5.96 13.33
C ALA A 233 12.70 7.33 13.18
N ARG A 234 11.42 7.36 12.75
CA ARG A 234 10.66 8.60 12.57
C ARG A 234 10.03 9.14 13.85
N ALA A 235 9.82 8.32 14.87
CA ALA A 235 9.14 8.73 16.09
C ALA A 235 9.77 9.99 16.74
N PRO A 236 11.10 10.11 16.85
CA PRO A 236 11.73 11.31 17.40
C PRO A 236 11.53 12.56 16.53
N ILE A 237 11.52 12.41 15.21
CA ILE A 237 11.30 13.52 14.25
C ILE A 237 9.91 14.09 14.44
N VAL A 238 8.89 13.21 14.47
CA VAL A 238 7.49 13.62 14.64
C VAL A 238 7.29 14.35 15.97
N ARG A 239 7.88 13.84 17.06
CA ARG A 239 7.84 14.52 18.37
C ARG A 239 8.52 15.89 18.35
N ALA A 240 9.67 16.01 17.66
CA ALA A 240 10.37 17.28 17.54
C ALA A 240 9.52 18.32 16.79
N VAL A 241 8.91 17.94 15.66
CA VAL A 241 8.03 18.86 14.90
C VAL A 241 6.76 19.19 15.67
N GLN A 242 6.15 18.23 16.38
CA GLN A 242 5.00 18.49 17.25
C GLN A 242 5.34 19.47 18.38
N ALA A 243 6.59 19.49 18.85
CA ALA A 243 7.08 20.46 19.81
C ALA A 243 7.49 21.81 19.17
N GLY A 244 7.17 22.04 17.89
CA GLY A 244 7.52 23.26 17.15
C GLY A 244 9.01 23.37 16.79
N ARG A 245 9.79 22.30 16.92
CA ARG A 245 11.21 22.29 16.56
C ARG A 245 11.41 21.95 15.08
N SER A 246 12.54 22.37 14.53
CA SER A 246 12.92 22.05 13.15
C SER A 246 13.09 20.54 12.93
N LEU A 247 12.78 20.07 11.72
CA LEU A 247 13.02 18.69 11.28
C LEU A 247 14.48 18.25 11.44
N PHE A 248 15.41 19.21 11.39
CA PHE A 248 16.85 18.98 11.50
C PHE A 248 17.34 18.77 12.94
N THR A 249 16.45 18.75 13.94
CA THR A 249 16.83 18.47 15.35
C THR A 249 17.45 17.08 15.52
N HIS A 250 17.09 16.12 14.66
CA HIS A 250 17.59 14.75 14.70
C HIS A 250 18.04 14.28 13.30
N PRO A 251 19.20 14.77 12.81
CA PRO A 251 19.61 14.56 11.41
C PRO A 251 19.89 13.09 11.08
N ILE A 252 20.38 12.30 12.06
CA ILE A 252 20.66 10.87 11.88
C ILE A 252 19.37 10.08 11.65
N ASN A 253 18.34 10.32 12.47
CA ASN A 253 17.03 9.69 12.32
C ASN A 253 16.38 10.06 10.98
N LEU A 254 16.52 11.32 10.57
CA LEU A 254 16.00 11.82 9.29
C LEU A 254 16.71 11.13 8.11
N MET A 255 18.05 11.11 8.10
CA MET A 255 18.83 10.41 7.07
C MET A 255 18.46 8.93 7.00
N LEU A 256 18.37 8.26 8.14
CA LEU A 256 17.99 6.85 8.20
C LEU A 256 16.60 6.62 7.60
N ALA A 257 15.60 7.42 7.97
CA ALA A 257 14.26 7.32 7.42
C ALA A 257 14.22 7.57 5.91
N ILE A 258 14.98 8.55 5.40
CA ILE A 258 15.09 8.84 3.96
C ILE A 258 15.72 7.66 3.22
N VAL A 259 16.80 7.09 3.73
CA VAL A 259 17.48 5.93 3.13
C VAL A 259 16.54 4.73 3.06
N ILE A 260 15.87 4.38 4.17
CA ILE A 260 14.91 3.26 4.19
C ILE A 260 13.78 3.51 3.19
N LEU A 261 13.22 4.73 3.16
CA LEU A 261 12.14 5.08 2.25
C LEU A 261 12.58 4.97 0.78
N PHE A 262 13.79 5.43 0.45
CA PHE A 262 14.34 5.30 -0.90
C PHE A 262 14.42 3.83 -1.36
N PHE A 263 14.94 2.94 -0.50
CA PHE A 263 15.00 1.51 -0.80
C PHE A 263 13.60 0.88 -0.93
N LEU A 264 12.66 1.21 -0.03
CA LEU A 264 11.28 0.75 -0.14
C LEU A 264 10.63 1.20 -1.45
N THR A 265 10.83 2.45 -1.86
CA THR A 265 10.32 2.97 -3.13
C THR A 265 10.95 2.23 -4.33
N LYS A 266 12.26 1.97 -4.31
CA LYS A 266 12.94 1.23 -5.38
C LYS A 266 12.42 -0.19 -5.52
N LEU A 267 12.19 -0.91 -4.41
CA LEU A 267 11.57 -2.23 -4.44
C LEU A 267 10.17 -2.17 -5.06
N VAL A 268 9.31 -1.28 -4.57
CA VAL A 268 7.93 -1.15 -5.03
C VAL A 268 7.88 -0.80 -6.52
N VAL A 269 8.69 0.17 -6.97
CA VAL A 269 8.78 0.53 -8.39
C VAL A 269 9.34 -0.62 -9.22
N GLY A 270 10.35 -1.33 -8.74
CA GLY A 270 10.89 -2.50 -9.41
C GLY A 270 9.84 -3.59 -9.60
N LEU A 271 9.11 -3.93 -8.53
CA LEU A 271 8.00 -4.89 -8.59
C LEU A 271 6.91 -4.43 -9.57
N ILE A 272 6.56 -3.14 -9.60
CA ILE A 272 5.60 -2.62 -10.57
C ILE A 272 6.13 -2.79 -11.99
N VAL A 273 7.35 -2.35 -12.28
CA VAL A 273 7.92 -2.40 -13.64
C VAL A 273 8.04 -3.83 -14.14
N ASP A 274 8.44 -4.74 -13.26
CA ASP A 274 8.64 -6.16 -13.57
C ASP A 274 7.30 -6.89 -13.79
N GLN A 275 6.29 -6.61 -12.94
CA GLN A 275 5.03 -7.35 -12.95
C GLN A 275 3.95 -6.73 -13.84
N PHE A 276 4.08 -5.43 -14.17
CA PHE A 276 3.09 -4.71 -14.98
C PHE A 276 2.89 -5.30 -16.39
N PRO A 277 3.93 -5.73 -17.13
CA PRO A 277 3.76 -6.44 -18.41
C PRO A 277 2.90 -7.71 -18.29
N CYS A 278 3.11 -8.48 -17.21
CA CYS A 278 2.31 -9.67 -16.91
C CYS A 278 0.85 -9.31 -16.68
N TRP A 279 0.59 -8.18 -16.01
CA TRP A 279 -0.77 -7.73 -15.68
C TRP A 279 -1.55 -7.25 -16.90
N ILE A 280 -0.90 -6.62 -17.86
CA ILE A 280 -1.55 -6.18 -19.12
C ILE A 280 -1.69 -7.33 -20.13
N GLY A 281 -1.21 -8.53 -19.78
CA GLY A 281 -1.37 -9.75 -20.58
C GLY A 281 -0.40 -9.85 -21.76
N VAL A 282 0.82 -9.27 -21.63
CA VAL A 282 1.89 -9.54 -22.59
C VAL A 282 2.23 -11.05 -22.53
N PRO A 283 2.27 -11.76 -23.67
CA PRO A 283 2.65 -13.18 -23.69
C PRO A 283 4.13 -13.37 -23.35
N ASN A 284 4.49 -14.50 -22.73
CA ASN A 284 5.86 -14.87 -22.30
C ASN A 284 6.46 -13.88 -21.29
N CYS A 285 5.74 -13.59 -20.21
CA CYS A 285 6.26 -12.79 -19.09
C CYS A 285 6.66 -13.70 -17.93
N ASP A 286 7.52 -14.66 -18.27
CA ASP A 286 8.06 -15.69 -17.39
C ASP A 286 9.40 -15.21 -16.82
#